data_AF-A0A956FHL4-F1
#
_entry.id   AF-A0A956FHL4-F1
#
_cell.length_a   1.000
_cell.length_b   1.000
_cell.length_c   1.000
_cell.angle_alpha   90.00
_cell.angle_beta   90.00
_cell.angle_gamma   90.00
#
_symmetry.space_group_name_H-M   'P 1'
#
loop_
_entity.id
_entity.type
_entity.pdbx_description
1 polymer ?
#
loop_
_entity_poly.entity_id
_entity_poly.type
_entity_poly.pdbx_seq_one_letter_code
_entity_poly.pdbx_strand_id
1 'polypeptide(L)'
;MTLARQADGSWQQVDDTGNFVTRALGRLRPSGSGPQDTGGATVQIDVCPVCMGAWFDHGELDVLSGDLDDVEQVLAPDQAPAQRPCPRGHGRLVEQMLPGIIRTPVDRCQRCGGIWLDGHERRKLARATTSEGQGTKTERWLKRGAIWAAQVLTHLPVEVDNPARGTPWVVYSVLTTLFAVFLLQIYGPVDTYQWAMVPGRLRAEGDWWTLGTNIALHASWVHILGNAYFLYVFGDNVEHLFGHLRFLAFYLLAGLVGATAQALLTTKTAMPVMGASGCIAGVLGAYLWAFPRQRLFQVILWIQVKVPMWIYLFVWVAFHLVMGFFGTGAGAEGVAWFAHLGGFVVGLGITPLVLAWRRREVARRVRVPARLPPDALVAMPPTTSA
;
A
#
# COMPACT_ATOMS: atom_id res chain seq x y z
N MET A 1 -10.48 5.30 -10.28
CA MET A 1 -9.93 6.43 -11.04
C MET A 1 -9.79 6.01 -12.49
N THR A 2 -10.66 6.53 -13.35
CA THR A 2 -10.63 6.35 -14.81
C THR A 2 -10.13 7.66 -15.39
N LEU A 3 -9.16 7.61 -16.31
CA LEU A 3 -8.61 8.79 -16.98
C LEU A 3 -9.02 8.75 -18.45
N ALA A 4 -9.47 9.88 -18.98
CA ALA A 4 -9.83 10.07 -20.38
C ALA A 4 -8.84 11.06 -21.01
N ARG A 5 -8.31 10.73 -22.19
CA ARG A 5 -7.37 11.59 -22.91
C ARG A 5 -8.13 12.62 -23.74
N GLN A 6 -7.80 13.89 -23.55
CA GLN A 6 -8.31 14.99 -24.35
C GLN A 6 -7.55 15.10 -25.68
N ALA A 7 -8.14 15.85 -26.62
CA ALA A 7 -7.59 16.04 -27.96
C ALA A 7 -6.23 16.78 -27.97
N ASP A 8 -5.96 17.57 -26.94
CA ASP A 8 -4.68 18.26 -26.72
C ASP A 8 -3.59 17.36 -26.12
N GLY A 9 -3.91 16.10 -25.85
CA GLY A 9 -2.99 15.11 -25.32
C GLY A 9 -2.98 15.01 -23.79
N SER A 10 -3.69 15.89 -23.06
CA SER A 10 -3.83 15.85 -21.60
C SER A 10 -4.77 14.72 -21.13
N TRP A 11 -4.61 14.24 -19.90
CA TRP A 11 -5.40 13.15 -19.29
C TRP A 11 -6.27 13.65 -18.14
N GLN A 12 -7.57 13.74 -18.35
CA GLN A 12 -8.49 14.23 -17.33
C GLN A 12 -9.19 13.09 -16.59
N GLN A 13 -9.38 13.26 -15.28
CA GLN A 13 -10.11 12.31 -14.46
C GLN A 13 -11.61 12.33 -14.81
N VAL A 14 -12.19 11.15 -14.99
CA VAL A 14 -13.63 10.94 -15.15
C VAL A 14 -14.14 10.07 -13.99
N ASP A 15 -15.34 10.39 -13.50
CA ASP A 15 -16.02 9.60 -12.47
C ASP A 15 -16.52 8.26 -13.01
N ASP A 16 -17.11 7.46 -12.13
CA ASP A 16 -17.58 6.12 -12.43
C ASP A 16 -18.80 6.11 -13.38
N THR A 17 -19.35 7.28 -13.73
CA THR A 17 -20.42 7.48 -14.74
C THR A 17 -19.91 8.03 -16.08
N GLY A 18 -18.61 8.36 -16.16
CA GLY A 18 -17.99 8.92 -17.37
C GLY A 18 -18.05 10.44 -17.45
N ASN A 19 -18.48 11.14 -16.39
CA ASN A 19 -18.50 12.60 -16.33
C ASN A 19 -17.17 13.15 -15.80
N PHE A 20 -16.73 14.30 -16.33
CA PHE A 20 -15.43 14.91 -16.01
C PHE A 20 -15.37 15.39 -14.56
N VAL A 21 -14.32 15.00 -13.83
CA VAL A 21 -14.05 15.45 -12.46
C VAL A 21 -12.78 16.29 -12.45
N THR A 22 -12.91 17.61 -12.39
CA THR A 22 -11.79 18.52 -12.16
C THR A 22 -11.50 18.55 -10.66
N ARG A 23 -10.45 17.87 -10.20
CA ARG A 23 -9.94 18.04 -8.83
C ARG A 23 -8.78 19.02 -8.86
N ALA A 24 -9.04 20.27 -8.46
CA ALA A 24 -8.00 21.26 -8.20
C ALA A 24 -7.15 20.79 -7.01
N LEU A 25 -5.92 20.32 -7.26
CA LEU A 25 -4.92 20.19 -6.22
C LEU A 25 -4.46 21.61 -5.85
N GLY A 26 -4.37 21.88 -4.55
CA GLY A 26 -4.39 23.21 -3.94
C GLY A 26 -3.42 24.24 -4.53
N ARG A 27 -3.91 25.49 -4.59
CA ARG A 27 -3.15 26.70 -4.96
C ARG A 27 -1.95 26.88 -4.02
N LEU A 28 -0.74 26.79 -4.55
CA LEU A 28 0.44 27.34 -3.89
C LEU A 28 0.47 28.85 -4.19
N ARG A 29 0.30 29.69 -3.15
CA ARG A 29 0.54 31.13 -3.24
C ARG A 29 2.06 31.38 -3.17
N PRO A 30 2.67 32.08 -4.13
CA PRO A 30 3.97 32.68 -3.92
C PRO A 30 3.82 33.75 -2.82
N SER A 31 4.67 33.73 -1.80
CA SER A 31 4.75 34.85 -0.87
C SER A 31 5.45 36.02 -1.57
N GLY A 32 4.66 37.01 -1.99
CA GLY A 32 5.18 38.33 -2.35
C GLY A 32 5.12 38.69 -3.83
N SER A 33 3.92 38.95 -4.34
CA SER A 33 3.70 39.93 -5.42
C SER A 33 2.21 40.25 -5.51
N GLY A 34 1.89 41.49 -5.88
CA GLY A 34 0.53 42.04 -5.94
C GLY A 34 -0.41 41.30 -6.91
N PRO A 35 -1.67 41.74 -7.02
CA PRO A 35 -2.72 41.00 -7.70
C PRO A 35 -2.52 41.03 -9.22
N GLN A 36 -1.74 40.09 -9.74
CA GLN A 36 -1.74 39.71 -11.14
C GLN A 36 -2.18 38.25 -11.25
N ASP A 37 -3.11 38.04 -12.18
CA ASP A 37 -3.82 36.80 -12.47
C ASP A 37 -2.83 35.74 -12.98
N THR A 38 -2.24 34.94 -12.08
CA THR A 38 -1.44 33.78 -12.44
C THR A 38 -2.34 32.56 -12.55
N GLY A 39 -2.69 32.20 -13.78
CA GLY A 39 -3.32 30.92 -14.10
C GLY A 39 -2.45 29.78 -13.59
N GLY A 40 -2.85 29.15 -12.48
CA GLY A 40 -2.11 28.05 -11.86
C GLY A 40 -2.02 26.87 -12.82
N ALA A 41 -0.80 26.55 -13.26
CA ALA A 41 -0.53 25.39 -14.10
C ALA A 41 -0.91 24.10 -13.34
N THR A 42 -1.79 23.30 -13.91
CA THR A 42 -2.20 22.00 -13.37
C THR A 42 -1.36 20.92 -14.05
N VAL A 43 -0.42 20.30 -13.33
CA VAL A 43 0.45 19.23 -13.84
C VAL A 43 -0.22 17.86 -13.65
N GLN A 44 -0.27 17.04 -14.69
CA GLN A 44 -0.90 15.72 -14.67
C GLN A 44 0.17 14.63 -14.73
N ILE A 45 0.29 13.84 -13.66
CA ILE A 45 1.36 12.84 -13.53
C ILE A 45 0.81 11.44 -13.79
N ASP A 46 1.44 10.71 -14.71
CA ASP A 46 1.13 9.31 -14.99
C ASP A 46 1.75 8.40 -13.92
N VAL A 47 0.94 7.57 -13.25
CA VAL A 47 1.41 6.66 -12.18
C VAL A 47 1.11 5.21 -12.54
N CYS A 48 2.11 4.34 -12.43
CA CYS A 48 1.91 2.90 -12.54
C CYS A 48 1.35 2.35 -11.22
N PRO A 49 0.15 1.75 -11.21
CA PRO A 49 -0.50 1.24 -9.99
C PRO A 49 0.10 -0.08 -9.46
N VAL A 50 1.17 -0.57 -10.08
CA VAL A 50 1.77 -1.88 -9.78
C VAL A 50 3.15 -1.72 -9.17
N CYS A 51 4.04 -0.99 -9.84
CA CYS A 51 5.37 -0.68 -9.29
C CYS A 51 5.40 0.68 -8.57
N MET A 52 4.30 1.43 -8.59
CA MET A 52 4.16 2.76 -7.98
C MET A 52 5.12 3.81 -8.56
N GLY A 53 5.74 3.53 -9.71
CA GLY A 53 6.53 4.51 -10.44
C GLY A 53 5.65 5.59 -11.05
N ALA A 54 6.24 6.75 -11.31
CA ALA A 54 5.58 7.83 -12.03
C ALA A 54 6.43 8.26 -13.21
N TRP A 55 5.74 8.56 -14.30
CA TRP A 55 6.30 9.21 -15.46
C TRP A 55 6.01 10.70 -15.36
N PHE A 56 7.05 11.49 -15.58
CA PHE A 56 6.98 12.94 -15.74
C PHE A 56 7.38 13.25 -17.17
N ASP A 57 6.53 13.94 -17.89
CA ASP A 57 6.91 14.50 -19.18
C ASP A 57 7.93 15.62 -19.00
N HIS A 58 8.63 15.96 -20.07
CA HIS A 58 9.64 17.01 -20.06
C HIS A 58 9.04 18.34 -19.59
N GLY A 59 9.68 18.99 -18.62
CA GLY A 59 9.22 20.22 -17.98
C GLY A 59 8.21 20.05 -16.84
N GLU A 60 7.53 18.90 -16.70
CA GLU A 60 6.50 18.71 -15.65
C GLU A 60 7.09 18.67 -14.24
N LEU A 61 8.30 18.12 -14.12
CA LEU A 61 9.01 18.05 -12.85
C LEU A 61 9.49 19.45 -12.41
N ASP A 62 9.90 20.30 -13.36
CA ASP A 62 10.37 21.65 -13.09
C ASP A 62 9.24 22.52 -12.52
N VAL A 63 8.03 22.41 -13.10
CA VAL A 63 6.81 23.08 -12.61
C VAL A 63 6.44 22.66 -11.17
N LEU A 64 6.72 21.40 -10.79
CA LEU A 64 6.47 20.89 -9.44
C LEU A 64 7.59 21.23 -8.44
N SER A 65 8.79 21.52 -8.94
CA SER A 65 9.99 21.70 -8.12
C SER A 65 10.10 23.10 -7.50
N GLY A 66 9.49 24.12 -8.12
CA GLY A 66 9.38 25.49 -7.62
C GLY A 66 10.72 26.17 -7.34
N ASP A 67 11.12 27.12 -8.19
CA ASP A 67 12.36 27.95 -8.06
C ASP A 67 13.68 27.17 -7.86
N LEU A 68 13.70 25.88 -8.20
CA LEU A 68 14.96 25.16 -8.41
C LEU A 68 15.30 25.33 -9.90
N ASP A 69 16.39 26.05 -10.19
CA ASP A 69 16.95 26.17 -11.53
C ASP A 69 16.93 24.80 -12.23
N ASP A 70 16.36 24.78 -13.45
CA ASP A 70 16.19 23.64 -14.36
C ASP A 70 16.73 22.31 -13.79
N VAL A 71 15.87 21.43 -13.28
CA VAL A 71 16.29 20.09 -12.84
C VAL A 71 17.05 19.36 -13.96
N GLU A 72 16.76 19.77 -15.20
CA GLU A 72 17.41 19.35 -16.43
C GLU A 72 18.90 19.77 -16.59
N GLN A 73 19.31 20.93 -16.08
CA GLN A 73 20.72 21.39 -16.09
C GLN A 73 21.57 20.71 -15.00
N VAL A 74 20.90 20.05 -14.08
CA VAL A 74 21.45 19.60 -12.80
C VAL A 74 21.88 18.12 -12.95
N LEU A 75 21.26 17.30 -13.80
CA LEU A 75 21.58 15.88 -13.99
C LEU A 75 23.07 15.59 -14.32
N ALA A 76 23.69 14.68 -13.56
CA ALA A 76 25.08 14.29 -13.75
C ALA A 76 25.29 13.51 -15.07
N PRO A 77 26.47 13.63 -15.71
CA PRO A 77 26.76 12.98 -16.99
C PRO A 77 26.93 11.46 -16.92
N ASP A 78 26.98 10.87 -15.72
CA ASP A 78 27.06 9.42 -15.55
C ASP A 78 25.79 8.75 -16.06
N GLN A 79 25.95 7.98 -17.14
CA GLN A 79 24.88 7.29 -17.85
C GLN A 79 25.06 5.77 -17.72
N ALA A 80 24.09 5.09 -17.12
CA ALA A 80 24.00 3.63 -17.17
C ALA A 80 22.74 3.20 -17.96
N PRO A 81 22.78 2.13 -18.76
CA PRO A 81 21.61 1.66 -19.48
C PRO A 81 20.56 1.13 -18.50
N ALA A 82 19.37 1.74 -18.48
CA ALA A 82 18.28 1.28 -17.63
C ALA A 82 17.58 0.06 -18.26
N GLN A 83 16.99 -0.77 -17.40
CA GLN A 83 16.27 -1.97 -17.86
C GLN A 83 14.90 -1.65 -18.48
N ARG A 84 14.38 -0.43 -18.30
CA ARG A 84 12.99 -0.06 -18.62
C ARG A 84 12.85 0.58 -20.00
N PRO A 85 11.79 0.25 -20.77
CA PRO A 85 11.48 0.95 -22.01
C PRO A 85 10.76 2.27 -21.74
N CYS A 86 11.00 3.27 -22.59
CA CYS A 86 10.27 4.54 -22.58
C CYS A 86 8.78 4.31 -22.90
N PRO A 87 7.84 4.86 -22.11
CA PRO A 87 6.39 4.75 -22.36
C PRO A 87 5.95 5.30 -23.73
N ARG A 88 6.70 6.26 -24.26
CA ARG A 88 6.47 6.86 -25.60
C ARG A 88 7.09 6.04 -26.76
N GLY A 89 7.71 4.89 -26.48
CA GLY A 89 8.24 3.99 -27.51
C GLY A 89 9.62 4.35 -28.08
N HIS A 90 10.38 5.20 -27.39
CA HIS A 90 11.69 5.69 -27.84
C HIS A 90 12.90 4.77 -27.57
N GLY A 91 12.66 3.53 -27.14
CA GLY A 91 13.73 2.60 -26.75
C GLY A 91 13.92 2.53 -25.24
N ARG A 92 15.10 2.07 -24.79
CA ARG A 92 15.42 1.93 -23.36
C ARG A 92 15.74 3.30 -22.73
N LEU A 93 15.30 3.47 -21.48
CA LEU A 93 15.68 4.63 -20.66
C LEU A 93 17.16 4.52 -20.26
N VAL A 94 17.72 5.64 -19.83
CA VAL A 94 19.09 5.74 -19.32
C VAL A 94 19.02 6.25 -17.89
N GLU A 95 19.67 5.53 -16.99
CA GLU A 95 19.77 5.91 -15.59
C GLU A 95 20.76 7.08 -15.47
N GLN A 96 20.32 8.18 -14.88
CA GLN A 96 21.11 9.38 -14.59
C GLN A 96 21.03 9.72 -13.11
N MET A 97 22.12 10.22 -12.53
CA MET A 97 22.12 10.67 -11.13
C MET A 97 21.66 12.12 -11.02
N LEU A 98 20.72 12.38 -10.11
CA LEU A 98 20.48 13.74 -9.63
C LEU A 98 21.71 14.22 -8.81
N PRO A 99 22.21 15.44 -9.03
CA PRO A 99 23.31 16.00 -8.27
C PRO A 99 22.84 16.55 -6.91
N GLY A 100 23.79 17.04 -6.12
CA GLY A 100 23.53 17.62 -4.81
C GLY A 100 23.46 16.57 -3.70
N ILE A 101 22.76 16.91 -2.61
CA ILE A 101 22.72 16.11 -1.37
C ILE A 101 21.99 14.77 -1.59
N ILE A 102 21.14 14.66 -2.63
CA ILE A 102 20.28 13.52 -2.89
C ILE A 102 20.79 12.75 -4.12
N ARG A 103 21.81 11.90 -3.92
CA ARG A 103 22.28 10.96 -4.96
C ARG A 103 21.24 9.87 -5.22
N THR A 104 20.25 10.13 -6.07
CA THR A 104 19.21 9.16 -6.44
C THR A 104 19.25 8.96 -7.96
N PRO A 105 19.41 7.71 -8.44
CA PRO A 105 19.28 7.44 -9.86
C PRO A 105 17.86 7.76 -10.32
N VAL A 106 17.72 8.26 -11.54
CA VAL A 106 16.45 8.50 -12.20
C VAL A 106 16.54 8.01 -13.64
N ASP A 107 15.50 7.32 -14.11
CA ASP A 107 15.47 6.77 -15.46
C ASP A 107 14.98 7.85 -16.45
N ARG A 108 15.85 8.39 -17.30
CA ARG A 108 15.50 9.41 -18.28
C ARG A 108 15.44 8.87 -19.70
N CYS A 109 14.49 9.36 -20.49
CA CYS A 109 14.49 9.14 -21.93
C CYS A 109 15.36 10.19 -22.64
N GLN A 110 16.43 9.75 -23.29
CA GLN A 110 17.33 10.62 -24.06
C GLN A 110 16.67 11.28 -25.29
N ARG A 111 15.48 10.81 -25.71
CA ARG A 111 14.78 11.34 -26.90
C ARG A 111 13.63 12.28 -26.59
N CYS A 112 12.86 12.04 -25.52
CA CYS A 112 11.73 12.89 -25.17
C CYS A 112 11.90 13.67 -23.87
N GLY A 113 13.06 13.59 -23.22
CA GLY A 113 13.37 14.31 -21.99
C GLY A 113 12.65 13.82 -20.74
N GLY A 114 11.56 13.07 -20.88
CA GLY A 114 10.75 12.58 -19.77
C GLY A 114 11.50 11.66 -18.81
N ILE A 115 11.09 11.72 -17.55
CA ILE A 115 11.75 11.08 -16.41
C ILE A 115 10.78 10.06 -15.82
N TRP A 116 11.27 8.84 -15.66
CA TRP A 116 10.63 7.81 -14.88
C TRP A 116 11.27 7.77 -13.50
N LEU A 117 10.46 8.01 -12.47
CA LEU A 117 10.85 7.79 -11.09
C LEU A 117 10.16 6.54 -10.59
N ASP A 118 10.92 5.55 -10.14
CA ASP A 118 10.31 4.37 -9.56
C ASP A 118 9.80 4.58 -8.14
N GLY A 119 9.05 3.61 -7.61
CA GLY A 119 8.46 3.74 -6.29
C GLY A 119 9.49 4.05 -5.19
N HIS A 120 10.73 3.53 -5.29
CA HIS A 120 11.79 3.77 -4.32
C HIS A 120 12.46 5.14 -4.52
N GLU A 121 12.74 5.52 -5.76
CA GLU A 121 13.34 6.82 -6.11
C GLU A 121 12.39 7.98 -5.74
N ARG A 122 11.11 7.86 -6.07
CA ARG A 122 10.07 8.83 -5.67
C ARG A 122 10.00 9.02 -4.16
N ARG A 123 10.13 7.94 -3.38
CA ARG A 123 10.12 8.01 -1.90
C ARG A 123 11.35 8.74 -1.37
N LYS A 124 12.52 8.46 -1.93
CA LYS A 124 13.78 9.10 -1.55
C LYS A 124 13.74 10.60 -1.87
N LEU A 125 13.18 10.97 -3.01
CA LEU A 125 12.97 12.36 -3.40
C LEU A 125 11.94 13.05 -2.50
N ALA A 126 10.75 12.46 -2.31
CA ALA A 126 9.69 13.04 -1.49
C ALA A 126 10.12 13.25 -0.02
N ARG A 127 10.93 12.35 0.55
CA ARG A 127 11.46 12.53 1.91
C ARG A 127 12.47 13.67 2.03
N ALA A 128 13.17 13.98 0.96
CA ALA A 128 14.13 15.06 0.95
C ALA A 128 13.46 16.43 0.70
N THR A 129 12.28 16.45 0.06
CA THR A 129 11.55 17.67 -0.29
C THR A 129 10.37 18.00 0.63
N THR A 130 9.88 17.06 1.44
CA THR A 130 8.78 17.31 2.40
C THR A 130 9.25 18.05 3.65
N SER A 131 8.38 18.91 4.22
CA SER A 131 8.61 19.60 5.50
C SER A 131 8.91 18.63 6.65
N GLU A 132 8.43 17.40 6.56
CA GLU A 132 8.71 16.31 7.49
C GLU A 132 10.19 15.87 7.49
N GLY A 133 10.86 15.97 6.34
CA GLY A 133 12.31 15.80 6.20
C GLY A 133 13.11 17.01 6.68
N GLN A 134 12.51 18.21 6.65
CA GLN A 134 13.11 19.48 7.04
C GLN A 134 12.92 19.86 8.52
N GLY A 135 12.18 19.05 9.30
CA GLY A 135 11.94 19.30 10.73
C GLY A 135 13.23 19.46 11.55
N THR A 136 13.15 20.15 12.69
CA THR A 136 14.32 20.41 13.52
C THR A 136 14.91 19.11 14.09
N LYS A 137 16.20 19.10 14.44
CA LYS A 137 16.87 17.91 15.04
C LYS A 137 16.13 17.42 16.30
N THR A 138 15.59 18.36 17.08
CA THR A 138 14.85 18.10 18.32
C THR A 138 13.49 17.44 18.07
N GLU A 139 12.70 17.94 17.12
CA GLU A 139 11.40 17.33 16.76
C GLU A 139 11.56 15.92 16.22
N ARG A 140 12.57 15.69 15.38
CA ARG A 140 12.89 14.34 14.87
C ARG A 140 13.31 13.40 16.00
N TRP A 141 14.04 13.90 16.99
CA TRP A 141 14.46 13.11 18.15
C TRP A 141 13.27 12.76 19.06
N LEU A 142 12.39 13.72 19.35
CA LEU A 142 11.18 13.51 20.15
C LEU A 142 10.21 12.52 19.49
N LYS A 143 9.95 12.67 18.18
CA LYS A 143 9.11 11.72 17.43
C LYS A 143 9.70 10.30 17.43
N ARG A 144 11.02 10.17 17.23
CA ARG A 144 11.70 8.86 17.29
C ARG A 144 11.65 8.27 18.70
N GLY A 145 11.83 9.09 19.73
CA GLY A 145 11.72 8.68 21.13
C GLY A 145 10.31 8.20 21.48
N ALA A 146 9.27 8.89 21.02
CA ALA A 146 7.87 8.50 21.23
C ALA A 146 7.52 7.18 20.51
N ILE A 147 7.95 7.01 19.26
CA ILE A 147 7.77 5.75 18.51
C ILE A 147 8.52 4.62 19.22
N TRP A 148 9.78 4.86 19.61
CA TRP A 148 10.58 3.87 20.33
C TRP A 148 9.91 3.46 21.65
N ALA A 149 9.45 4.42 22.46
CA ALA A 149 8.76 4.15 23.72
C ALA A 149 7.47 3.35 23.50
N ALA A 150 6.66 3.70 22.49
CA ALA A 150 5.46 2.96 22.13
C ALA A 150 5.77 1.52 21.69
N GLN A 151 6.86 1.31 20.95
CA GLN A 151 7.30 -0.02 20.53
C GLN A 151 7.88 -0.85 21.68
N VAL A 152 8.60 -0.24 22.61
CA VAL A 152 9.08 -0.95 23.82
C VAL A 152 7.88 -1.36 24.69
N LEU A 153 6.88 -0.50 24.82
CA LEU A 153 5.69 -0.80 25.63
C LEU A 153 4.80 -1.88 25.01
N THR A 154 4.60 -1.84 23.69
CA THR A 154 3.64 -2.72 23.01
C THR A 154 4.27 -3.94 22.36
N HIS A 155 5.59 -3.94 22.15
CA HIS A 155 6.33 -4.92 21.34
C HIS A 155 5.83 -5.06 19.88
N LEU A 156 4.98 -4.14 19.42
CA LEU A 156 4.35 -4.22 18.10
C LEU A 156 5.28 -3.71 17.00
N PRO A 157 5.28 -4.36 15.82
CA PRO A 157 6.13 -3.99 14.70
C PRO A 157 5.61 -2.71 14.03
N VAL A 158 6.51 -1.74 13.81
CA VAL A 158 6.18 -0.52 13.05
C VAL A 158 6.86 -0.58 11.69
N GLU A 159 6.11 -0.25 10.65
CA GLU A 159 6.62 -0.18 9.28
C GLU A 159 7.55 1.03 9.10
N VAL A 160 8.69 0.84 8.42
CA VAL A 160 9.71 1.90 8.24
C VAL A 160 9.33 2.84 7.09
N ASP A 161 8.79 2.28 6.00
CA ASP A 161 8.60 2.96 4.72
C ASP A 161 7.22 2.63 4.11
N ASN A 162 6.18 3.36 4.55
CA ASN A 162 4.80 3.18 4.06
C ASN A 162 4.44 4.25 2.99
N PRO A 163 4.11 3.88 1.75
CA PRO A 163 3.53 4.79 0.77
C PRO A 163 2.08 4.40 0.42
N ALA A 164 1.18 4.23 1.39
CA ALA A 164 -0.25 4.20 1.08
C ALA A 164 -0.68 5.59 0.57
N ARG A 165 -1.11 5.66 -0.70
CA ARG A 165 -1.62 6.91 -1.33
C ARG A 165 -3.09 6.73 -1.67
N GLY A 166 -3.93 7.01 -0.68
CA GLY A 166 -5.39 6.97 -0.81
C GLY A 166 -6.03 6.59 0.51
N THR A 167 -7.24 7.08 0.77
CA THR A 167 -7.97 6.78 2.01
C THR A 167 -8.45 5.32 1.96
N PRO A 168 -8.01 4.43 2.87
CA PRO A 168 -8.38 3.03 2.89
C PRO A 168 -9.78 2.85 3.51
N TRP A 169 -10.81 3.21 2.74
CA TRP A 169 -12.19 3.23 3.20
C TRP A 169 -12.68 1.87 3.69
N VAL A 170 -12.23 0.77 3.08
CA VAL A 170 -12.64 -0.57 3.49
C VAL A 170 -11.98 -0.94 4.82
N VAL A 171 -10.69 -0.67 5.01
CA VAL A 171 -10.03 -0.84 6.31
C VAL A 171 -10.78 -0.07 7.39
N TYR A 172 -11.12 1.21 7.17
CA TYR A 172 -11.86 2.00 8.16
C TYR A 172 -13.26 1.46 8.42
N SER A 173 -13.96 1.02 7.37
CA SER A 173 -15.30 0.42 7.50
C SER A 173 -15.25 -0.90 8.26
N VAL A 174 -14.25 -1.75 7.98
CA VAL A 174 -14.03 -3.00 8.69
C VAL A 174 -13.71 -2.72 10.14
N LEU A 175 -12.75 -1.84 10.44
CA LEU A 175 -12.40 -1.47 11.82
C LEU A 175 -13.63 -0.97 12.59
N THR A 176 -14.40 -0.05 12.01
CA THR A 176 -15.63 0.48 12.61
C THR A 176 -16.64 -0.64 12.88
N THR A 177 -16.81 -1.56 11.92
CA THR A 177 -17.71 -2.71 12.08
C THR A 177 -17.25 -3.65 13.18
N LEU A 178 -15.95 -3.97 13.25
CA LEU A 178 -15.38 -4.81 14.31
C LEU A 178 -15.59 -4.21 15.69
N PHE A 179 -15.33 -2.90 15.85
CA PHE A 179 -15.59 -2.20 17.11
C PHE A 179 -17.07 -2.15 17.47
N ALA A 180 -17.96 -1.90 16.51
CA ALA A 180 -19.40 -1.91 16.75
C ALA A 180 -19.89 -3.29 17.21
N VAL A 181 -19.48 -4.36 16.53
CA VAL A 181 -19.84 -5.74 16.92
C VAL A 181 -19.27 -6.06 18.30
N PHE A 182 -18.03 -5.66 18.60
CA PHE A 182 -17.44 -5.88 19.90
C PHE A 182 -18.15 -5.14 21.03
N LEU A 183 -18.63 -3.90 20.80
CA LEU A 183 -19.48 -3.21 21.77
C LEU A 183 -20.82 -3.92 21.95
N LEU A 184 -21.40 -4.48 20.89
CA LEU A 184 -22.61 -5.30 20.98
C LEU A 184 -22.38 -6.65 21.67
N GLN A 185 -21.15 -7.20 21.67
CA GLN A 185 -20.79 -8.37 22.47
C GLN A 185 -20.76 -8.05 23.97
N ILE A 186 -20.31 -6.86 24.35
CA ILE A 186 -20.15 -6.47 25.76
C ILE A 186 -21.46 -5.94 26.35
N TYR A 187 -22.15 -5.07 25.62
CA TYR A 187 -23.30 -4.30 26.13
C TYR A 187 -24.61 -4.62 25.42
N GLY A 188 -24.55 -5.41 24.36
CA GLY A 188 -25.68 -5.68 23.47
C GLY A 188 -26.10 -7.15 23.45
N PRO A 189 -26.86 -7.55 22.42
CA PRO A 189 -27.47 -8.87 22.35
C PRO A 189 -26.57 -9.94 21.70
N VAL A 190 -25.32 -9.62 21.34
CA VAL A 190 -24.47 -10.54 20.59
C VAL A 190 -23.84 -11.57 21.54
N ASP A 191 -24.46 -12.75 21.60
CA ASP A 191 -23.93 -13.88 22.36
C ASP A 191 -22.72 -14.52 21.65
N THR A 192 -21.54 -14.37 22.24
CA THR A 192 -20.31 -14.92 21.69
C THR A 192 -20.37 -16.43 21.48
N TYR A 193 -21.04 -17.19 22.36
CA TYR A 193 -21.12 -18.65 22.24
C TYR A 193 -21.96 -19.09 21.04
N GLN A 194 -23.00 -18.33 20.68
CA GLN A 194 -23.86 -18.65 19.53
C GLN A 194 -23.18 -18.33 18.20
N TRP A 195 -22.44 -17.22 18.15
CA TRP A 195 -21.94 -16.66 16.90
C TRP A 195 -20.46 -17.01 16.62
N ALA A 196 -19.71 -17.48 17.62
CA ALA A 196 -18.35 -17.97 17.44
C ALA A 196 -18.32 -19.36 16.80
N MET A 197 -17.23 -19.65 16.08
CA MET A 197 -17.05 -20.95 15.47
C MET A 197 -16.51 -21.93 16.50
N VAL A 198 -17.26 -23.00 16.79
CA VAL A 198 -16.79 -24.10 17.64
C VAL A 198 -16.57 -25.32 16.73
N PRO A 199 -15.34 -25.83 16.55
CA PRO A 199 -15.06 -26.89 15.58
C PRO A 199 -15.92 -28.14 15.79
N GLY A 200 -16.19 -28.51 17.05
CA GLY A 200 -17.04 -29.65 17.41
C GLY A 200 -18.48 -29.48 16.93
N ARG A 201 -19.12 -28.35 17.23
CA ARG A 201 -20.49 -28.06 16.78
C ARG A 201 -20.58 -27.90 15.27
N LEU A 202 -19.60 -27.23 14.67
CA LEU A 202 -19.58 -27.08 13.22
C LEU A 202 -19.52 -28.44 12.50
N ARG A 203 -18.73 -29.39 13.00
CA ARG A 203 -18.63 -30.74 12.43
C ARG A 203 -19.85 -31.62 12.75
N ALA A 204 -20.43 -31.49 13.94
CA ALA A 204 -21.50 -32.38 14.42
C ALA A 204 -22.93 -31.88 14.10
N GLU A 205 -23.16 -30.57 14.21
CA GLU A 205 -24.47 -29.91 14.14
C GLU A 205 -24.66 -29.12 12.84
N GLY A 206 -23.56 -28.80 12.14
CA GLY A 206 -23.62 -28.09 10.86
C GLY A 206 -23.75 -26.57 10.99
N ASP A 207 -23.14 -25.98 12.02
CA ASP A 207 -23.05 -24.54 12.29
C ASP A 207 -22.19 -23.77 11.25
N TRP A 208 -22.34 -24.03 9.95
CA TRP A 208 -21.47 -23.53 8.89
C TRP A 208 -21.44 -22.00 8.78
N TRP A 209 -22.53 -21.32 9.18
CA TRP A 209 -22.58 -19.84 9.21
C TRP A 209 -21.52 -19.26 10.15
N THR A 210 -21.11 -20.01 11.18
CA THR A 210 -20.10 -19.58 12.16
C THR A 210 -18.72 -19.38 11.53
N LEU A 211 -18.44 -19.99 10.37
CA LEU A 211 -17.20 -19.75 9.61
C LEU A 211 -17.07 -18.31 9.12
N GLY A 212 -18.19 -17.62 8.90
CA GLY A 212 -18.22 -16.20 8.55
C GLY A 212 -18.34 -15.30 9.78
N THR A 213 -19.26 -15.61 10.69
CA THR A 213 -19.60 -14.70 11.80
C THR A 213 -18.49 -14.58 12.84
N ASN A 214 -17.66 -15.62 13.01
CA ASN A 214 -16.51 -15.58 13.93
C ASN A 214 -15.51 -14.44 13.64
N ILE A 215 -15.43 -13.99 12.38
CA ILE A 215 -14.50 -12.95 11.93
C ILE A 215 -14.75 -11.63 12.68
N ALA A 216 -16.01 -11.33 12.99
CA ALA A 216 -16.40 -10.06 13.61
C ALA A 216 -16.25 -10.05 15.13
N LEU A 217 -16.23 -11.22 15.76
CA LEU A 217 -16.22 -11.38 17.20
C LEU A 217 -14.81 -11.27 17.78
N HIS A 218 -14.67 -10.71 18.98
CA HIS A 218 -13.38 -10.65 19.69
C HIS A 218 -13.53 -11.06 21.15
N ALA A 219 -12.48 -11.67 21.69
CA ALA A 219 -12.48 -12.24 23.04
C ALA A 219 -12.17 -11.21 24.16
N SER A 220 -11.52 -10.10 23.81
CA SER A 220 -11.10 -9.07 24.78
C SER A 220 -10.71 -7.77 24.08
N TRP A 221 -10.58 -6.68 24.86
CA TRP A 221 -10.06 -5.39 24.37
C TRP A 221 -8.67 -5.53 23.74
N VAL A 222 -7.76 -6.27 24.38
CA VAL A 222 -6.41 -6.49 23.85
C VAL A 222 -6.47 -7.23 22.51
N HIS A 223 -7.39 -8.19 22.36
CA HIS A 223 -7.54 -8.95 21.12
C HIS A 223 -8.01 -8.05 19.96
N ILE A 224 -9.06 -7.23 20.16
CA ILE A 224 -9.54 -6.32 19.10
C ILE A 224 -8.53 -5.21 18.80
N LEU A 225 -7.88 -4.63 19.81
CA LEU A 225 -6.88 -3.58 19.60
C LEU A 225 -5.66 -4.10 18.84
N GLY A 226 -5.22 -5.34 19.12
CA GLY A 226 -4.17 -6.00 18.36
C GLY A 226 -4.57 -6.21 16.89
N ASN A 227 -5.76 -6.76 16.64
CA ASN A 227 -6.26 -6.93 15.26
C ASN A 227 -6.42 -5.59 14.53
N ALA A 228 -6.95 -4.57 15.21
CA ALA A 228 -7.10 -3.24 14.67
C ALA A 228 -5.76 -2.62 14.28
N TYR A 229 -4.74 -2.78 15.12
CA TYR A 229 -3.39 -2.31 14.86
C TYR A 229 -2.81 -2.95 13.58
N PHE A 230 -2.79 -4.29 13.50
CA PHE A 230 -2.22 -4.96 12.34
C PHE A 230 -3.01 -4.67 11.06
N LEU A 231 -4.34 -4.60 11.13
CA LEU A 231 -5.14 -4.23 9.97
C LEU A 231 -4.88 -2.80 9.53
N TYR A 232 -4.72 -1.85 10.47
CA TYR A 232 -4.42 -0.47 10.15
C TYR A 232 -3.03 -0.30 9.53
N VAL A 233 -2.01 -0.99 10.08
CA VAL A 233 -0.62 -0.87 9.63
C VAL A 233 -0.39 -1.50 8.26
N PHE A 234 -1.02 -2.65 7.97
CA PHE A 234 -0.74 -3.40 6.74
C PHE A 234 -1.88 -3.37 5.72
N GLY A 235 -3.11 -3.12 6.17
CA GLY A 235 -4.30 -3.20 5.32
C GLY A 235 -4.41 -2.07 4.31
N ASP A 236 -3.92 -0.87 4.63
CA ASP A 236 -3.96 0.29 3.74
C ASP A 236 -3.21 0.05 2.42
N ASN A 237 -2.02 -0.53 2.49
CA ASN A 237 -1.18 -0.88 1.36
C ASN A 237 -1.82 -1.96 0.49
N VAL A 238 -2.36 -3.02 1.12
CA VAL A 238 -3.00 -4.11 0.40
C VAL A 238 -4.33 -3.66 -0.21
N GLU A 239 -5.11 -2.84 0.49
CA GLU A 239 -6.33 -2.24 -0.04
C GLU A 239 -6.03 -1.35 -1.23
N HIS A 240 -4.96 -0.55 -1.18
CA HIS A 240 -4.56 0.26 -2.32
C HIS A 240 -4.18 -0.60 -3.52
N LEU A 241 -3.36 -1.65 -3.32
CA LEU A 241 -2.96 -2.58 -4.37
C LEU A 241 -4.17 -3.32 -4.97
N PHE A 242 -5.11 -3.76 -4.13
CA PHE A 242 -6.22 -4.61 -4.53
C PHE A 242 -7.46 -3.81 -4.90
N GLY A 243 -7.53 -2.53 -4.55
CA GLY A 243 -8.71 -1.65 -4.50
C GLY A 243 -9.85 -2.18 -3.62
N HIS A 244 -10.72 -1.25 -3.22
CA HIS A 244 -11.76 -1.43 -2.19
C HIS A 244 -12.52 -2.77 -2.26
N LEU A 245 -13.31 -3.01 -3.31
CA LEU A 245 -14.19 -4.20 -3.37
C LEU A 245 -13.43 -5.53 -3.38
N ARG A 246 -12.31 -5.61 -4.10
CA ARG A 246 -11.53 -6.86 -4.17
C ARG A 246 -10.79 -7.10 -2.87
N PHE A 247 -10.32 -6.04 -2.21
CA PHE A 247 -9.75 -6.13 -0.88
C PHE A 247 -10.77 -6.69 0.13
N LEU A 248 -12.00 -6.19 0.13
CA LEU A 248 -13.06 -6.71 1.01
C LEU A 248 -13.33 -8.20 0.74
N ALA A 249 -13.52 -8.58 -0.52
CA ALA A 249 -13.77 -9.98 -0.89
C ALA A 249 -12.59 -10.89 -0.52
N PHE A 250 -11.37 -10.44 -0.78
CA PHE A 250 -10.14 -11.11 -0.39
C PHE A 250 -10.03 -11.28 1.13
N TYR A 251 -10.28 -10.21 1.89
CA TYR A 251 -10.20 -10.17 3.34
C TYR A 251 -11.15 -11.21 3.97
N LEU A 252 -12.41 -11.22 3.53
CA LEU A 252 -13.41 -12.19 4.00
C LEU A 252 -13.08 -13.62 3.57
N LEU A 253 -12.59 -13.82 2.35
CA LEU A 253 -12.17 -15.13 1.86
C LEU A 253 -11.00 -15.70 2.66
N ALA A 254 -10.00 -14.87 3.00
CA ALA A 254 -8.87 -15.28 3.84
C ALA A 254 -9.35 -15.71 5.23
N GLY A 255 -10.30 -14.98 5.83
CA GLY A 255 -10.95 -15.36 7.08
C GLY A 255 -11.69 -16.69 6.99
N LEU A 256 -12.51 -16.87 5.95
CA LEU A 256 -13.31 -18.07 5.74
C LEU A 256 -12.43 -19.33 5.56
N VAL A 257 -11.41 -19.23 4.71
CA VAL A 257 -10.46 -20.32 4.48
C VAL A 257 -9.63 -20.59 5.74
N GLY A 258 -9.24 -19.55 6.47
CA GLY A 258 -8.59 -19.69 7.78
C GLY A 258 -9.47 -20.44 8.78
N ALA A 259 -10.69 -19.99 9.01
CA ALA A 259 -11.64 -20.65 9.91
C ALA A 259 -11.88 -22.12 9.50
N THR A 260 -11.97 -22.39 8.19
CA THR A 260 -12.09 -23.75 7.66
C THR A 260 -10.84 -24.58 7.95
N ALA A 261 -9.63 -24.04 7.75
CA ALA A 261 -8.39 -24.73 8.07
C ALA A 261 -8.29 -25.07 9.57
N GLN A 262 -8.68 -24.14 10.44
CA GLN A 262 -8.80 -24.40 11.88
C GLN A 262 -9.83 -25.49 12.18
N ALA A 263 -11.01 -25.38 11.59
CA ALA A 263 -12.08 -26.34 11.76
C ALA A 263 -11.72 -27.74 11.28
N LEU A 264 -10.79 -27.91 10.33
CA LEU A 264 -10.36 -29.23 9.84
C LEU A 264 -9.16 -29.79 10.59
N LEU A 265 -8.17 -28.95 10.92
CA LEU A 265 -6.87 -29.40 11.41
C LEU A 265 -6.76 -29.44 12.94
N THR A 266 -7.60 -28.68 13.66
CA THR A 266 -7.51 -28.64 15.12
C THR A 266 -8.02 -29.91 15.79
N THR A 267 -7.32 -30.32 16.85
CA THR A 267 -7.76 -31.33 17.82
C THR A 267 -8.58 -30.73 18.97
N LYS A 268 -8.56 -29.39 19.13
CA LYS A 268 -9.23 -28.66 20.20
C LYS A 268 -10.67 -28.33 19.79
N THR A 269 -11.56 -29.33 19.81
CA THR A 269 -12.90 -29.21 19.21
C THR A 269 -13.91 -28.41 20.02
N ALA A 270 -13.73 -28.29 21.33
CA ALA A 270 -14.66 -27.56 22.20
C ALA A 270 -14.35 -26.05 22.31
N MET A 271 -13.18 -25.62 21.82
CA MET A 271 -12.72 -24.25 21.99
C MET A 271 -13.39 -23.32 20.97
N PRO A 272 -14.05 -22.23 21.41
CA PRO A 272 -14.57 -21.21 20.50
C PRO A 272 -13.45 -20.45 19.80
N VAL A 273 -13.58 -20.33 18.48
CA VAL A 273 -12.71 -19.54 17.61
C VAL A 273 -13.45 -18.27 17.22
N MET A 274 -12.78 -17.14 17.40
CA MET A 274 -13.27 -15.81 17.06
C MET A 274 -12.08 -14.90 16.78
N GLY A 275 -12.30 -13.88 15.96
CA GLY A 275 -11.32 -12.82 15.71
C GLY A 275 -11.02 -12.64 14.24
N ALA A 276 -10.76 -11.39 13.87
CA ALA A 276 -10.44 -11.03 12.51
C ALA A 276 -9.02 -11.45 12.07
N SER A 277 -8.25 -12.06 12.98
CA SER A 277 -6.83 -12.38 12.81
C SER A 277 -6.54 -13.33 11.65
N GLY A 278 -7.47 -14.21 11.25
CA GLY A 278 -7.31 -15.04 10.05
C GLY A 278 -7.33 -14.20 8.77
N CYS A 279 -8.23 -13.22 8.69
CA CYS A 279 -8.28 -12.27 7.58
C CYS A 279 -7.00 -11.42 7.52
N ILE A 280 -6.54 -10.93 8.67
CA ILE A 280 -5.33 -10.13 8.82
C ILE A 280 -4.08 -10.94 8.45
N ALA A 281 -4.02 -12.22 8.82
CA ALA A 281 -2.95 -13.10 8.37
C ALA A 281 -2.91 -13.20 6.83
N GLY A 282 -4.07 -13.21 6.17
CA GLY A 282 -4.15 -13.05 4.73
C GLY A 282 -3.57 -11.73 4.24
N VAL A 283 -3.92 -10.60 4.86
CA VAL A 283 -3.31 -9.30 4.55
C VAL A 283 -1.79 -9.34 4.69
N LEU A 284 -1.25 -9.97 5.74
CA LEU A 284 0.20 -10.15 5.92
C LEU A 284 0.84 -11.01 4.82
N GLY A 285 0.17 -12.09 4.40
CA GLY A 285 0.60 -12.91 3.27
C GLY A 285 0.62 -12.14 1.95
N ALA A 286 -0.40 -11.33 1.68
CA ALA A 286 -0.46 -10.47 0.51
C ALA A 286 0.62 -9.39 0.54
N TYR A 287 0.82 -8.78 1.71
CA TYR A 287 1.86 -7.79 1.94
C TYR A 287 3.26 -8.38 1.71
N LEU A 288 3.54 -9.58 2.21
CA LEU A 288 4.81 -10.27 1.97
C LEU A 288 5.07 -10.50 0.48
N TRP A 289 4.06 -10.94 -0.26
CA TRP A 289 4.18 -11.17 -1.70
C TRP A 289 4.52 -9.88 -2.44
N ALA A 290 3.80 -8.79 -2.12
CA ALA A 290 3.98 -7.50 -2.79
C ALA A 290 5.28 -6.79 -2.38
N PHE A 291 5.71 -6.97 -1.13
CA PHE A 291 6.76 -6.18 -0.51
C PHE A 291 7.81 -7.03 0.24
N PRO A 292 8.41 -8.06 -0.39
CA PRO A 292 9.27 -9.02 0.33
C PRO A 292 10.56 -8.40 0.90
N ARG A 293 10.99 -7.27 0.33
CA ARG A 293 12.20 -6.54 0.75
C ARG A 293 11.93 -5.41 1.74
N GLN A 294 10.67 -5.12 2.07
CA GLN A 294 10.35 -4.13 3.09
C GLN A 294 10.89 -4.56 4.44
N ARG A 295 11.21 -3.57 5.28
CA ARG A 295 11.76 -3.80 6.62
C ARG A 295 10.79 -3.30 7.67
N LEU A 296 10.64 -4.08 8.72
CA LEU A 296 9.92 -3.71 9.92
C LEU A 296 10.91 -3.32 11.01
N PHE A 297 10.55 -2.33 11.81
CA PHE A 297 11.21 -2.12 13.09
C PHE A 297 10.57 -3.03 14.12
N GLN A 298 11.35 -3.98 14.64
CA GLN A 298 10.95 -4.86 15.73
C GLN A 298 11.83 -4.57 16.95
N VAL A 299 11.21 -4.44 18.12
CA VAL A 299 11.93 -4.40 19.39
C VAL A 299 12.17 -5.83 19.86
N ILE A 300 13.44 -6.18 20.03
CA ILE A 300 13.88 -7.45 20.64
C ILE A 300 14.68 -7.07 21.87
N LEU A 301 14.19 -7.45 23.07
CA LEU A 301 14.86 -7.17 24.35
C LEU A 301 15.44 -5.75 24.35
N TRP A 302 14.62 -4.68 24.36
CA TRP A 302 15.01 -3.25 24.34
C TRP A 302 15.75 -2.69 23.10
N ILE A 303 16.20 -3.51 22.15
CA ILE A 303 16.90 -3.04 20.92
C ILE A 303 15.94 -3.03 19.73
N GLN A 304 15.86 -1.89 19.04
CA GLN A 304 15.09 -1.75 17.81
C GLN A 304 15.91 -2.23 16.61
N VAL A 305 15.55 -3.40 16.07
CA VAL A 305 16.23 -4.04 14.94
C VAL A 305 15.38 -3.89 13.68
N LYS A 306 16.04 -3.64 12.54
CA LYS A 306 15.39 -3.66 11.22
C LYS A 306 15.37 -5.09 10.70
N VAL A 307 14.20 -5.71 10.68
CA VAL A 307 14.03 -7.09 10.21
C VAL A 307 13.37 -7.08 8.83
N PRO A 308 13.96 -7.74 7.81
CA PRO A 308 13.27 -7.96 6.54
C PRO A 308 11.95 -8.70 6.73
N MET A 309 10.90 -8.25 6.05
CA MET A 309 9.54 -8.78 6.17
C MET A 309 9.48 -10.29 5.97
N TRP A 310 10.24 -10.82 5.00
CA TRP A 310 10.29 -12.25 4.73
C TRP A 310 10.86 -13.07 5.89
N ILE A 311 11.88 -12.59 6.60
CA ILE A 311 12.42 -13.27 7.79
C ILE A 311 11.38 -13.24 8.91
N TYR A 312 10.82 -12.06 9.16
CA TYR A 312 9.82 -11.85 10.20
C TYR A 312 8.64 -12.82 10.06
N LEU A 313 8.06 -12.87 8.86
CA LEU A 313 6.91 -13.73 8.59
C LEU A 313 7.28 -15.21 8.45
N PHE A 314 8.48 -15.55 8.01
CA PHE A 314 8.93 -16.95 8.02
C PHE A 314 9.01 -17.50 9.44
N VAL A 315 9.62 -16.75 10.37
CA VAL A 315 9.68 -17.12 11.79
C VAL A 315 8.28 -17.19 12.38
N TRP A 316 7.41 -16.24 12.04
CA TRP A 316 6.01 -16.24 12.47
C TRP A 316 5.24 -17.48 11.98
N VAL A 317 5.36 -17.87 10.70
CA VAL A 317 4.73 -19.08 10.15
C VAL A 317 5.25 -20.34 10.84
N ALA A 318 6.58 -20.45 11.02
CA ALA A 318 7.19 -21.58 11.71
C ALA A 318 6.67 -21.70 13.16
N PHE A 319 6.58 -20.57 13.87
CA PHE A 319 6.00 -20.52 15.20
C PHE A 319 4.53 -20.96 15.21
N HIS A 320 3.70 -20.50 14.26
CA HIS A 320 2.30 -20.90 14.19
C HIS A 320 2.12 -22.39 13.88
N LEU A 321 2.98 -22.97 13.04
CA LEU A 321 2.99 -24.42 12.78
C LEU A 321 3.32 -25.20 14.05
N VAL A 322 4.41 -24.84 14.74
CA VAL A 322 4.83 -25.51 15.97
C VAL A 322 3.73 -25.41 17.03
N MET A 323 3.17 -24.22 17.24
CA MET A 323 2.13 -24.02 18.24
C MET A 323 0.80 -24.68 17.85
N GLY A 324 0.47 -24.76 16.57
CA GLY A 324 -0.73 -25.44 16.08
C GLY A 324 -0.71 -26.95 16.36
N PHE A 325 0.44 -27.60 16.20
CA PHE A 325 0.57 -29.05 16.41
C PHE A 325 0.97 -29.44 17.84
N PHE A 326 1.82 -28.64 18.50
CA PHE A 326 2.45 -29.01 19.77
C PHE A 326 2.11 -28.06 20.93
N GLY A 327 1.38 -26.97 20.68
CA GLY A 327 1.06 -25.98 21.69
C GLY A 327 0.10 -26.52 22.76
N THR A 328 0.59 -26.62 23.99
CA THR A 328 -0.15 -27.09 25.17
C THR A 328 -0.30 -25.98 26.24
N GLY A 329 -1.35 -26.04 27.04
CA GLY A 329 -1.60 -25.11 28.14
C GLY A 329 -2.35 -23.84 27.74
N ALA A 330 -2.80 -23.08 28.75
CA ALA A 330 -3.77 -22.00 28.58
C ALA A 330 -3.38 -20.92 27.54
N GLY A 331 -2.09 -20.54 27.47
CA GLY A 331 -1.61 -19.55 26.50
C GLY A 331 -1.55 -20.04 25.05
N ALA A 332 -1.38 -21.35 24.84
CA ALA A 332 -1.34 -21.98 23.52
C ALA A 332 -2.72 -22.47 23.06
N GLU A 333 -3.61 -22.74 24.00
CA GLU A 333 -4.99 -23.15 23.77
C GLU A 333 -5.90 -21.99 23.41
N GLY A 334 -5.55 -20.75 23.73
CA GLY A 334 -6.34 -19.55 23.41
C GLY A 334 -6.26 -19.06 21.96
N VAL A 335 -5.50 -19.71 21.08
CA VAL A 335 -5.12 -19.17 19.76
C VAL A 335 -5.47 -20.13 18.63
N ALA A 336 -6.14 -19.60 17.59
CA ALA A 336 -6.53 -20.35 16.39
C ALA A 336 -5.38 -20.43 15.36
N TRP A 337 -4.31 -21.13 15.71
CA TRP A 337 -3.06 -21.20 14.94
C TRP A 337 -3.24 -21.58 13.46
N PHE A 338 -4.09 -22.55 13.16
CA PHE A 338 -4.34 -22.99 11.78
C PHE A 338 -5.19 -21.99 10.99
N ALA A 339 -6.01 -21.16 11.67
CA ALA A 339 -6.73 -20.08 11.01
C ALA A 339 -5.78 -19.02 10.47
N HIS A 340 -4.75 -18.68 11.24
CA HIS A 340 -3.71 -17.75 10.80
C HIS A 340 -2.93 -18.31 9.60
N LEU A 341 -2.53 -19.58 9.64
CA LEU A 341 -1.83 -20.23 8.52
C LEU A 341 -2.69 -20.29 7.26
N GLY A 342 -3.96 -20.70 7.38
CA GLY A 342 -4.89 -20.77 6.26
C GLY A 342 -5.11 -19.41 5.60
N GLY A 343 -5.36 -18.36 6.41
CA GLY A 343 -5.47 -16.99 5.91
C GLY A 343 -4.20 -16.53 5.21
N PHE A 344 -3.03 -16.74 5.82
CA PHE A 344 -1.74 -16.35 5.26
C PHE A 344 -1.46 -16.98 3.89
N VAL A 345 -1.75 -18.26 3.73
CA VAL A 345 -1.62 -18.98 2.45
C VAL A 345 -2.52 -18.37 1.37
N VAL A 346 -3.76 -18.01 1.72
CA VAL A 346 -4.68 -17.31 0.79
C VAL A 346 -4.08 -15.98 0.34
N GLY A 347 -3.53 -15.20 1.28
CA GLY A 347 -2.78 -13.97 1.03
C GLY A 347 -1.69 -14.15 -0.02
N LEU A 348 -0.76 -15.08 0.23
CA LEU A 348 0.35 -15.36 -0.68
C LEU A 348 -0.12 -15.84 -2.06
N GLY A 349 -1.15 -16.70 -2.11
CA GLY A 349 -1.61 -17.33 -3.34
C GLY A 349 -2.46 -16.44 -4.24
N ILE A 350 -3.35 -15.62 -3.68
CA ILE A 350 -4.30 -14.80 -4.46
C ILE A 350 -3.66 -13.52 -4.99
N THR A 351 -2.70 -12.96 -4.27
CA THR A 351 -2.01 -11.71 -4.64
C THR A 351 -1.51 -11.68 -6.09
N PRO A 352 -0.74 -12.66 -6.60
CA PRO A 352 -0.29 -12.65 -8.00
C PRO A 352 -1.47 -12.59 -9.00
N LEU A 353 -2.57 -13.29 -8.71
CA LEU A 353 -3.74 -13.35 -9.58
C LEU A 353 -4.46 -11.99 -9.63
N VAL A 354 -4.69 -11.38 -8.47
CA VAL A 354 -5.34 -10.06 -8.37
C VAL A 354 -4.51 -8.99 -9.08
N LEU A 355 -3.19 -9.01 -8.90
CA LEU A 355 -2.31 -8.03 -9.53
C LEU A 355 -2.16 -8.27 -11.04
N ALA A 356 -2.15 -9.51 -11.50
CA ALA A 356 -2.20 -9.82 -12.93
C ALA A 356 -3.52 -9.33 -13.56
N TRP A 357 -4.64 -9.49 -12.86
CA TRP A 357 -5.93 -8.97 -13.30
C TRP A 357 -5.93 -7.44 -13.38
N ARG A 358 -5.43 -6.76 -12.35
CA ARG A 358 -5.32 -5.29 -12.33
C ARG A 358 -4.41 -4.76 -13.43
N ARG A 359 -3.28 -5.42 -13.72
CA ARG A 359 -2.42 -5.07 -14.86
C ARG A 359 -3.21 -5.07 -16.17
N ARG A 360 -4.06 -6.07 -16.42
CA ARG A 360 -4.90 -6.16 -17.62
C ARG A 360 -5.98 -5.08 -17.67
N GLU A 361 -6.56 -4.71 -16.53
CA GLU A 361 -7.54 -3.62 -16.47
C GLU A 361 -6.93 -2.27 -16.82
N VAL A 362 -5.77 -1.98 -16.25
CA VAL A 362 -5.01 -0.76 -16.53
C VAL A 362 -4.58 -0.75 -18.00
N ALA A 363 -3.99 -1.84 -18.50
CA ALA A 363 -3.58 -1.95 -19.90
C ALA A 363 -4.74 -1.79 -20.90
N ARG A 364 -5.96 -2.24 -20.56
CA ARG A 364 -7.15 -2.06 -21.42
C ARG A 364 -7.70 -0.64 -21.41
N ARG A 365 -7.51 0.09 -20.30
CA ARG A 365 -7.96 1.48 -20.15
C ARG A 365 -6.99 2.47 -20.80
N VAL A 366 -5.69 2.15 -20.80
CA VAL A 366 -4.66 2.95 -21.47
C VAL A 366 -4.68 2.65 -22.97
N ARG A 367 -5.40 3.46 -23.76
CA ARG A 367 -5.24 3.47 -25.22
C ARG A 367 -3.97 4.27 -25.55
N VAL A 368 -2.91 3.59 -25.98
CA VAL A 368 -1.78 4.25 -26.64
C VAL A 368 -2.25 4.60 -28.06
N PRO A 369 -2.42 5.88 -28.44
CA PRO A 369 -2.71 6.19 -29.82
C PRO A 369 -1.57 5.68 -30.70
N ALA A 370 -1.93 5.16 -31.88
CA ALA A 370 -0.98 4.86 -32.93
C ALA A 370 -0.10 6.09 -33.16
N ARG A 371 1.21 5.86 -33.41
CA ARG A 371 2.20 6.91 -33.66
C ARG A 371 1.58 8.11 -34.38
N LEU A 372 1.77 9.31 -33.84
CA LEU A 372 1.52 10.52 -34.61
C LEU A 372 2.25 10.36 -35.96
N PRO A 373 1.57 10.62 -37.10
CA PRO A 373 2.23 10.58 -38.39
C PRO A 373 3.46 11.50 -38.35
N PRO A 374 4.54 11.16 -39.08
CA PRO A 374 5.80 11.91 -39.08
C PRO A 374 5.63 13.42 -39.31
N ASP A 375 4.54 13.79 -39.97
CA ASP A 375 4.21 15.13 -40.41
C ASP A 375 3.66 16.05 -39.30
N ALA A 376 3.48 15.54 -38.07
CA ALA A 376 3.09 16.36 -36.91
C ALA A 376 4.29 17.05 -36.22
N LEU A 377 5.52 16.87 -36.73
CA LEU A 377 6.73 17.56 -36.26
C LEU A 377 7.00 18.89 -36.98
N VAL A 378 5.95 19.57 -37.48
CA VAL A 378 6.10 20.79 -38.29
C VAL A 378 6.48 21.99 -37.42
N ALA A 379 7.74 22.39 -37.61
CA ALA A 379 8.32 23.73 -37.55
C ALA A 379 8.15 24.55 -36.25
N MET A 380 9.20 24.53 -35.41
CA MET A 380 9.53 25.75 -34.66
C MET A 380 9.90 26.84 -35.67
N PRO A 381 9.33 28.06 -35.58
CA PRO A 381 9.77 29.15 -36.42
C PRO A 381 11.23 29.49 -36.09
N PRO A 382 12.05 29.86 -37.09
CA PRO A 382 13.44 30.21 -36.86
C PRO A 382 13.48 31.40 -35.90
N THR A 383 14.32 31.29 -34.86
CA THR A 383 14.65 32.40 -33.97
C THR A 383 15.20 33.55 -34.81
N THR A 384 14.39 34.59 -35.00
CA THR A 384 14.86 35.85 -35.57
C THR A 384 15.79 36.49 -34.55
N SER A 385 17.08 36.45 -34.84
CA SER A 385 18.07 37.35 -34.26
C SER A 385 17.86 38.76 -34.81
N ALA A 386 17.58 39.72 -33.93
CA ALA A 386 17.92 41.13 -34.12
C ALA A 386 18.20 41.74 -32.74
#